data_AF-A0AAW3FI21-F1
#
_entry.id   AF-A0AAW3FI21-F1
#
_cell.length_a   1.000
_cell.length_b   1.000
_cell.length_c   1.000
_cell.angle_alpha   90.00
_cell.angle_beta   90.00
_cell.angle_gamma   90.00
#
_symmetry.space_group_name_H-M   'P 1'
#
loop_
_entity.id
_entity.type
_entity.pdbx_description
1 polymer ?
#
loop_
_entity_poly.entity_id
_entity_poly.type
_entity_poly.pdbx_seq_one_letter_code
_entity_poly.pdbx_strand_id
1 'polypeptide(L)'
;MTNEEFEKKWTENRKEILANNEEYQRIVQSYKSSGWIDYIIFIAGFVICENYTKTIINSVVLQYLLALIGMILIWLGYRLIKGLFDSKQTLEELEEKIKQQYKDSVGN
;
A
#
# COMPACT_ATOMS: atom_id res chain seq x y z
N MET A 1 -36.02 -9.75 -4.73
CA MET A 1 -35.42 -8.52 -5.29
C MET A 1 -34.95 -8.81 -6.71
N THR A 2 -35.20 -7.93 -7.68
CA THR A 2 -34.59 -8.09 -9.02
C THR A 2 -33.12 -7.68 -8.98
N ASN A 3 -32.30 -8.20 -9.89
CA ASN A 3 -30.87 -7.90 -9.89
C ASN A 3 -30.59 -6.40 -10.11
N GLU A 4 -31.44 -5.70 -10.87
CA GLU A 4 -31.34 -4.26 -11.10
C GLU A 4 -31.64 -3.43 -9.85
N GLU A 5 -32.67 -3.80 -9.08
CA GLU A 5 -32.96 -3.15 -7.81
C GLU A 5 -31.81 -3.35 -6.81
N PHE A 6 -31.18 -4.53 -6.81
CA PHE A 6 -30.03 -4.85 -5.95
C PHE A 6 -28.83 -3.98 -6.27
N GLU A 7 -28.44 -3.89 -7.55
CA GLU A 7 -27.32 -3.06 -7.96
C GLU A 7 -27.56 -1.58 -7.64
N LYS A 8 -28.80 -1.10 -7.75
CA LYS A 8 -29.16 0.27 -7.36
C LYS A 8 -28.98 0.48 -5.85
N LYS A 9 -29.54 -0.40 -5.01
CA LYS A 9 -29.37 -0.30 -3.55
C LYS A 9 -27.92 -0.47 -3.12
N TRP A 10 -27.18 -1.40 -3.74
CA TRP A 10 -25.75 -1.58 -3.50
C TRP A 10 -25.00 -0.28 -3.82
N THR A 11 -25.22 0.32 -5.00
CA THR A 11 -24.52 1.55 -5.39
C THR A 11 -24.81 2.72 -4.45
N GLU A 12 -26.07 2.86 -3.99
CA GLU A 12 -26.48 3.90 -3.05
C GLU A 12 -25.89 3.71 -1.65
N ASN A 13 -25.82 2.46 -1.15
CA ASN A 13 -25.38 2.16 0.21
C ASN A 13 -23.91 1.70 0.31
N ARG A 14 -23.22 1.46 -0.82
CA ARG A 14 -21.85 0.91 -0.88
C ARG A 14 -20.88 1.68 0.01
N LYS A 15 -20.94 3.02 -0.02
CA LYS A 15 -20.03 3.85 0.79
C LYS A 15 -20.22 3.64 2.28
N GLU A 16 -21.47 3.54 2.73
CA GLU A 16 -21.80 3.33 4.15
C GLU A 16 -21.47 1.90 4.58
N ILE A 17 -21.78 0.91 3.75
CA ILE A 17 -21.46 -0.51 4.00
C ILE A 17 -19.95 -0.73 4.10
N LEU A 18 -19.17 -0.16 3.18
CA LEU A 18 -17.70 -0.26 3.20
C LEU A 18 -17.08 0.58 4.33
N ALA A 19 -17.70 1.71 4.72
CA ALA A 19 -17.25 2.50 5.86
C ALA A 19 -17.47 1.77 7.19
N ASN A 20 -18.53 1.00 7.31
CA ASN A 20 -18.89 0.28 8.54
C ASN A 20 -18.21 -1.10 8.66
N ASN A 21 -17.48 -1.55 7.63
CA ASN A 21 -16.75 -2.80 7.67
C ASN A 21 -15.33 -2.58 8.23
N GLU A 22 -15.07 -3.11 9.43
CA GLU A 22 -13.78 -2.96 10.13
C GLU A 22 -12.59 -3.57 9.35
N GLU A 23 -12.81 -4.68 8.63
CA GLU A 23 -11.78 -5.35 7.84
C GLU A 23 -11.37 -4.51 6.63
N TYR A 24 -12.34 -3.91 5.94
CA TYR A 24 -12.12 -2.99 4.84
C TYR A 24 -11.37 -1.74 5.32
N GLN A 25 -11.82 -1.13 6.42
CA GLN A 25 -11.14 0.05 6.98
C GLN A 25 -9.71 -0.26 7.43
N ARG A 26 -9.47 -1.44 8.04
CA ARG A 26 -8.12 -1.87 8.45
C ARG A 26 -7.17 -1.99 7.25
N ILE A 27 -7.63 -2.56 6.14
CA ILE A 27 -6.83 -2.66 4.91
C ILE A 27 -6.62 -1.28 4.30
N VAL A 28 -7.65 -0.45 4.16
CA VAL A 28 -7.50 0.93 3.65
C VAL A 28 -6.50 1.73 4.49
N GLN A 29 -6.52 1.56 5.80
CA GLN A 29 -5.59 2.21 6.72
C GLN A 29 -4.16 1.65 6.61
N SER A 30 -4.01 0.34 6.33
CA SER A 30 -2.70 -0.25 6.05
C SER A 30 -2.10 0.28 4.74
N TYR A 31 -2.92 0.47 3.71
CA TYR A 31 -2.55 1.16 2.47
C TYR A 31 -2.11 2.61 2.71
N LYS A 32 -2.79 3.35 3.61
CA LYS A 32 -2.40 4.71 3.98
C LYS A 32 -1.06 4.75 4.75
N SER A 33 -0.85 3.80 5.67
CA SER A 33 0.43 3.64 6.40
C SER A 33 1.59 3.30 5.47
N SER A 34 1.31 2.56 4.40
CA SER A 34 2.26 2.19 3.35
C SER A 34 2.95 3.40 2.71
N GLY A 35 2.30 4.57 2.63
CA GLY A 35 2.91 5.78 2.06
C GLY A 35 3.99 6.40 2.96
N TRP A 36 3.90 6.23 4.29
CA TRP A 36 4.89 6.79 5.22
C TRP A 36 6.15 5.92 5.29
N ILE A 37 5.98 4.62 5.07
CA ILE A 37 7.08 3.64 5.01
C ILE A 37 8.05 3.97 3.87
N ASP A 38 7.56 4.50 2.73
CA ASP A 38 8.41 4.92 1.61
C ASP A 38 9.45 5.97 2.05
N TYR A 39 9.05 6.95 2.87
CA TYR A 39 9.95 7.98 3.39
C TYR A 39 10.94 7.41 4.41
N ILE A 40 10.48 6.50 5.27
CA ILE A 40 11.34 5.83 6.26
C ILE A 40 12.44 5.04 5.55
N ILE A 41 12.09 4.29 4.50
CA ILE A 41 13.05 3.49 3.71
C ILE A 41 14.02 4.38 2.97
N PHE A 42 13.57 5.52 2.45
CA PHE A 42 14.44 6.50 1.79
C PHE A 42 15.49 7.07 2.75
N ILE A 43 15.07 7.49 3.95
CA ILE A 43 15.96 8.03 4.99
C ILE A 43 16.90 6.94 5.51
N ALA A 44 16.39 5.74 5.82
CA ALA A 44 17.19 4.62 6.29
C ALA A 44 18.23 4.19 5.25
N GLY A 45 17.82 4.11 3.97
CA GLY A 45 18.72 3.80 2.86
C GLY A 45 19.86 4.82 2.74
N PHE A 46 19.56 6.11 2.87
CA PHE A 46 20.56 7.16 2.88
C PHE A 46 21.56 7.01 4.04
N VAL A 47 21.09 6.83 5.28
CA VAL A 47 21.94 6.69 6.47
C VAL A 47 22.85 5.46 6.37
N ILE A 48 22.32 4.33 5.90
CA ILE A 48 23.10 3.10 5.71
C ILE A 48 24.17 3.30 4.65
N CYS A 49 23.82 3.87 3.50
CA CYS A 49 24.78 4.12 2.43
C CYS A 49 25.84 5.16 2.84
N GLU A 50 25.46 6.21 3.58
CA GLU A 50 26.41 7.20 4.08
C GLU A 50 27.42 6.55 5.05
N ASN A 51 26.96 5.73 5.99
CA ASN A 51 27.83 5.06 6.96
C ASN A 51 28.79 4.05 6.28
N TYR A 52 28.29 3.32 5.27
CA TYR A 52 29.09 2.36 4.52
C TYR A 52 30.14 3.05 3.64
N THR A 53 29.75 4.11 2.93
CA THR A 53 30.65 4.87 2.04
C THR A 53 31.73 5.63 2.82
N LYS A 54 31.43 6.14 4.03
CA LYS A 54 32.42 6.76 4.95
C LYS A 54 33.60 5.85 5.26
N THR A 55 33.39 4.53 5.28
CA THR A 55 34.43 3.56 5.64
C THR A 55 35.35 3.24 4.46
N ILE A 56 34.88 3.45 3.23
CA ILE A 56 35.55 2.97 2.00
C ILE A 56 36.16 4.14 1.21
N ILE A 57 35.60 5.35 1.34
CA ILE A 57 35.93 6.49 0.47
C ILE A 57 36.39 7.68 1.31
N ASN A 58 37.62 8.15 1.05
CA ASN A 58 38.19 9.33 1.71
C ASN A 58 37.69 10.68 1.15
N SER A 59 37.10 10.67 -0.05
CA SER A 59 36.58 11.89 -0.68
C SER A 59 35.12 12.10 -0.31
N VAL A 60 34.85 13.20 0.42
CA VAL A 60 33.51 13.61 0.86
C VAL A 60 32.53 13.73 -0.32
N VAL A 61 32.99 14.29 -1.45
CA VAL A 61 32.15 14.47 -2.64
C VAL A 61 31.74 13.13 -3.26
N LEU A 62 32.68 12.19 -3.40
CA LEU A 62 32.41 10.85 -3.95
C LEU A 62 31.56 10.01 -2.99
N GLN A 63 31.78 10.16 -1.68
CA GLN A 63 30.99 9.50 -0.64
C GLN A 63 29.50 9.87 -0.77
N TYR A 64 29.17 11.17 -0.81
CA TYR A 64 27.78 11.60 -0.95
C TYR A 64 27.18 11.23 -2.31
N LEU A 65 27.97 11.30 -3.39
CA LEU A 65 27.49 10.91 -4.71
C LEU A 65 27.11 9.42 -4.76
N LEU A 66 27.93 8.55 -4.18
CA LEU A 66 27.64 7.11 -4.08
C LEU A 66 26.52 6.81 -3.09
N ALA A 67 26.41 7.57 -1.99
CA ALA A 67 25.31 7.42 -1.05
C ALA A 67 23.96 7.76 -1.68
N LEU A 68 23.89 8.80 -2.51
CA LEU A 68 22.69 9.17 -3.26
C LEU A 68 22.30 8.09 -4.28
N ILE A 69 23.27 7.53 -5.01
CA ILE A 69 23.02 6.44 -5.95
C ILE A 69 22.52 5.20 -5.20
N GLY A 70 23.18 4.81 -4.10
CA GLY A 70 22.76 3.68 -3.28
C GLY A 70 21.36 3.83 -2.70
N MET A 71 21.01 5.02 -2.22
CA MET A 71 19.68 5.36 -1.74
C MET A 71 18.61 5.16 -2.84
N ILE A 72 18.87 5.64 -4.07
CA ILE A 72 17.95 5.45 -5.20
C ILE A 72 17.78 3.96 -5.53
N LEU A 73 18.86 3.18 -5.51
CA LEU A 73 18.80 1.74 -5.78
C LEU A 73 18.00 0.98 -4.70
N ILE A 74 18.19 1.31 -3.42
CA ILE A 74 17.41 0.73 -2.31
C ILE A 74 15.93 1.06 -2.46
N TRP A 75 15.62 2.33 -2.76
CA TRP A 75 14.25 2.77 -2.97
C TRP A 75 13.58 2.08 -4.16
N LEU A 76 14.28 1.95 -5.29
CA LEU A 76 13.79 1.20 -6.45
C LEU A 76 13.57 -0.27 -6.12
N GLY A 77 14.50 -0.92 -5.44
CA GLY A 77 14.38 -2.32 -5.02
C GLY A 77 13.17 -2.55 -4.12
N TYR A 78 12.98 -1.69 -3.12
CA TYR A 78 11.80 -1.74 -2.25
C TYR A 78 10.51 -1.50 -3.04
N ARG A 79 10.46 -0.48 -3.91
CA ARG A 79 9.27 -0.17 -4.71
C ARG A 79 8.88 -1.32 -5.64
N LEU A 80 9.87 -2.02 -6.21
CA LEU A 80 9.62 -3.20 -7.04
C LEU A 80 9.06 -4.36 -6.21
N ILE A 81 9.67 -4.69 -5.06
CA ILE A 81 9.17 -5.74 -4.16
C ILE A 81 7.75 -5.40 -3.69
N LYS A 82 7.53 -4.16 -3.27
CA LYS A 82 6.22 -3.65 -2.88
C LYS A 82 5.21 -3.82 -4.01
N GLY A 83 5.51 -3.36 -5.22
CA GLY A 83 4.61 -3.48 -6.37
C GLY A 83 4.29 -4.92 -6.75
N LEU A 84 5.19 -5.87 -6.48
CA LEU A 84 4.93 -7.31 -6.67
C LEU A 84 4.00 -7.88 -5.59
N PHE A 85 4.10 -7.42 -4.33
CA PHE A 85 3.23 -7.86 -3.24
C PHE A 85 1.88 -7.15 -3.19
N ASP A 86 1.80 -5.92 -3.71
CA ASP A 86 0.60 -5.07 -3.69
C ASP A 86 -0.38 -5.39 -4.84
N SER A 87 -0.13 -6.48 -5.57
CA SER A 87 -0.92 -6.88 -6.73
C SER A 87 -2.29 -7.44 -6.32
N LYS A 88 -3.24 -6.51 -6.14
CA LYS A 88 -4.67 -6.63 -6.48
C LYS A 88 -5.57 -7.56 -5.66
N GLN A 89 -5.05 -8.53 -4.94
CA GLN A 89 -5.91 -9.62 -4.48
C GLN A 89 -6.73 -9.29 -3.23
N THR A 90 -6.34 -8.34 -2.39
CA THR A 90 -6.98 -8.20 -1.06
C THR A 90 -8.17 -7.24 -1.03
N LEU A 91 -8.11 -6.09 -1.71
CA LEU A 91 -9.18 -5.08 -1.61
C LEU A 91 -10.38 -5.44 -2.50
N GLU A 92 -10.11 -5.96 -3.70
CA GLU A 92 -11.13 -6.32 -4.69
C GLU A 92 -11.87 -7.60 -4.26
N GLU A 93 -11.15 -8.63 -3.78
CA GLU A 93 -11.79 -9.83 -3.20
C GLU A 93 -12.60 -9.50 -1.94
N LEU A 94 -12.11 -8.58 -1.09
CA LEU A 94 -12.84 -8.19 0.11
C LEU A 94 -14.12 -7.42 -0.23
N GLU A 95 -14.08 -6.55 -1.24
CA GLU A 95 -15.27 -5.85 -1.71
C GLU A 95 -16.30 -6.82 -2.32
N GLU A 96 -15.87 -7.82 -3.10
CA GLU A 96 -16.75 -8.86 -3.61
C GLU A 96 -17.38 -9.70 -2.50
N LYS A 97 -16.61 -10.07 -1.47
CA LYS A 97 -17.12 -10.77 -0.27
C LYS A 97 -18.15 -9.94 0.47
N ILE A 98 -17.91 -8.65 0.67
CA ILE A 98 -18.86 -7.75 1.35
C ILE A 98 -20.13 -7.59 0.50
N LYS A 99 -20.00 -7.51 -0.83
CA LYS A 99 -21.15 -7.45 -1.75
C LYS A 99 -22.00 -8.72 -1.68
N GLN A 100 -21.38 -9.90 -1.60
CA GLN A 100 -22.07 -11.17 -1.40
C GLN A 100 -22.78 -11.23 -0.03
N GLN A 101 -22.11 -10.87 1.06
CA GLN A 101 -22.72 -10.83 2.38
C GLN A 101 -23.92 -9.88 2.44
N TYR A 102 -23.83 -8.72 1.80
CA TYR A 102 -24.94 -7.78 1.71
C TYR A 102 -26.11 -8.37 0.91
N LYS A 103 -25.83 -9.02 -0.21
CA LYS A 103 -26.85 -9.70 -1.03
C LYS A 103 -27.59 -10.78 -0.23
N ASP A 104 -26.87 -11.57 0.56
CA ASP A 104 -27.46 -12.61 1.41
C ASP A 104 -28.29 -12.01 2.55
N SER A 105 -27.88 -10.86 3.11
CA SER A 105 -28.62 -10.15 4.17
C SER A 105 -29.89 -9.45 3.71
N VAL A 106 -29.95 -9.02 2.45
CA VAL A 106 -31.12 -8.32 1.85
C VAL A 106 -32.02 -9.29 1.08
N GLY A 107 -31.51 -10.47 0.74
CA GLY A 107 -32.22 -11.54 0.04
C GLY A 107 -33.03 -12.48 0.94
N ASN A 108 -32.76 -12.48 2.25
CA ASN A 108 -33.53 -13.17 3.29
C ASN A 108 -34.55 -12.21 3.91
#